data_AF-W9QUZ3-F1
#
_entry.id   AF-W9QUZ3-F1
#
_cell.length_a   1.000
_cell.length_b   1.000
_cell.length_c   1.000
_cell.angle_alpha   90.00
_cell.angle_beta   90.00
_cell.angle_gamma   90.00
#
_symmetry.space_group_name_H-M   'P 1'
#
loop_
_entity.id
_entity.type
_entity.pdbx_description
1 polymer ?
#
loop_
_entity_poly.entity_id
_entity_poly.type
_entity_poly.pdbx_seq_one_letter_code
_entity_poly.pdbx_strand_id
1 'polypeptide(L)'
;MRAFMSRLFALSGKPVVLKEQISRATLSVMSRMVLGKKCFSESGSTDEASSTVKLEEFQEMLDELLVLSGVFNIGDWILWLRFLDLQGYERRMKALKKRFDRFHDHVLGEHRAKRLGVKDLAEEDMVDLLLELAENPNLEVKLSYDNVKRFIQDIIAAGTDSSASTVEWAMS
;
A
#
# COMPACT_ATOMS: atom_id res chain seq x y z
N MET A 1 -13.82 -4.86 8.88
CA MET A 1 -14.23 -6.05 9.65
C MET A 1 -15.59 -6.63 9.24
N ARG A 2 -16.69 -5.86 9.18
CA ARG A 2 -18.02 -6.40 8.75
C ARG A 2 -17.98 -7.09 7.39
N ALA A 3 -17.45 -6.44 6.35
CA ALA A 3 -17.33 -7.03 5.02
C ALA A 3 -16.50 -8.33 4.97
N PHE A 4 -15.46 -8.44 5.82
CA PHE A 4 -14.66 -9.65 5.94
C PHE A 4 -15.46 -10.80 6.57
N MET A 5 -16.13 -10.54 7.70
CA MET A 5 -16.97 -11.54 8.36
C MET A 5 -18.12 -11.99 7.45
N SER A 6 -18.80 -11.07 6.77
CA SER A 6 -19.86 -11.41 5.81
C SER A 6 -19.38 -12.32 4.69
N ARG A 7 -18.16 -12.11 4.17
CA ARG A 7 -17.56 -12.98 3.16
C ARG A 7 -17.23 -14.37 3.70
N LEU A 8 -16.63 -14.45 4.89
CA LEU A 8 -16.36 -15.74 5.54
C LEU A 8 -17.65 -16.52 5.80
N PHE A 9 -18.69 -15.86 6.31
CA PHE A 9 -19.99 -16.49 6.52
C PHE A 9 -20.63 -16.99 5.20
N ALA A 10 -20.47 -16.25 4.11
CA ALA A 10 -20.96 -16.68 2.79
C ALA A 10 -20.22 -17.91 2.24
N LEU A 11 -19.01 -18.19 2.73
CA LEU A 11 -18.19 -19.34 2.35
C LEU A 11 -18.32 -20.52 3.34
N SER A 12 -19.25 -20.45 4.30
CA SER A 12 -19.47 -21.51 5.29
C SER A 12 -19.68 -22.88 4.63
N GLY A 13 -18.98 -23.89 5.14
CA GLY A 13 -19.04 -25.27 4.65
C GLY A 13 -18.20 -25.58 3.42
N LYS A 14 -17.41 -24.62 2.90
CA LYS A 14 -16.50 -24.81 1.76
C LYS A 14 -15.02 -24.65 2.20
N PRO A 15 -14.08 -25.39 1.58
CA PRO A 15 -12.65 -25.10 1.76
C PRO A 15 -12.33 -23.67 1.31
N VAL A 16 -11.57 -22.92 2.11
CA VAL A 16 -11.18 -21.53 1.84
C VAL A 16 -9.67 -21.39 2.00
N VAL A 17 -9.04 -20.65 1.10
CA VAL A 17 -7.64 -20.22 1.26
C VAL A 17 -7.62 -19.05 2.23
N LEU A 18 -7.22 -19.31 3.49
CA LEU A 18 -7.27 -18.33 4.57
C LEU A 18 -6.35 -17.13 4.31
N LYS A 19 -5.14 -17.37 3.79
CA LYS A 19 -4.15 -16.33 3.48
C LYS A 19 -4.74 -15.17 2.70
N GLU A 20 -5.40 -15.46 1.59
CA GLU A 20 -5.96 -14.44 0.69
C GLU A 20 -7.02 -13.59 1.40
N GLN A 21 -7.90 -14.21 2.18
CA GLN A 21 -8.98 -13.51 2.88
C GLN A 21 -8.41 -12.60 3.99
N ILE A 22 -7.41 -13.09 4.72
CA ILE A 22 -6.77 -12.35 5.80
C ILE A 22 -5.89 -11.22 5.23
N SER A 23 -5.13 -11.48 4.16
CA SER A 23 -4.34 -10.44 3.45
C SER A 23 -5.22 -9.32 2.94
N ARG A 24 -6.38 -9.61 2.34
CA ARG A 24 -7.31 -8.57 1.90
C ARG A 24 -7.91 -7.78 3.08
N ALA A 25 -8.18 -8.44 4.20
CA ALA A 25 -8.69 -7.80 5.39
C ALA A 25 -7.66 -6.88 6.06
N THR A 26 -6.43 -7.36 6.22
CA THR A 26 -5.30 -6.60 6.78
C THR A 26 -4.94 -5.43 5.87
N LEU A 27 -4.89 -5.65 4.54
CA LEU A 27 -4.69 -4.58 3.57
C LEU A 27 -5.75 -3.48 3.72
N SER A 28 -7.02 -3.85 3.80
CA SER A 28 -8.10 -2.87 3.99
C SER A 28 -7.95 -2.08 5.29
N VAL A 29 -7.49 -2.71 6.38
CA VAL A 29 -7.23 -2.04 7.66
C VAL A 29 -6.03 -1.10 7.54
N MET A 30 -4.89 -1.59 7.05
CA MET A 30 -3.66 -0.81 6.90
C MET A 30 -3.87 0.38 5.97
N SER A 31 -4.48 0.16 4.80
CA SER A 31 -4.85 1.20 3.87
C SER A 31 -5.70 2.29 4.50
N ARG A 32 -6.71 1.93 5.32
CA ARG A 32 -7.57 2.93 5.99
C ARG A 32 -6.85 3.68 7.11
N MET A 33 -5.92 3.03 7.81
CA MET A 33 -5.12 3.67 8.85
C MET A 33 -4.10 4.64 8.27
N VAL A 34 -3.47 4.26 7.15
CA VAL A 34 -2.40 5.03 6.54
C VAL A 34 -2.95 6.14 5.66
N LEU A 35 -3.88 5.81 4.76
CA LEU A 35 -4.35 6.69 3.67
C LEU A 35 -5.70 7.36 3.95
N GLY A 36 -6.28 7.11 5.13
CA GLY A 36 -7.61 7.60 5.47
C GLY A 36 -8.77 6.84 4.80
N LYS A 37 -10.01 7.24 5.12
CA LYS A 37 -11.23 6.48 4.79
C LYS A 37 -11.67 6.54 3.32
N LYS A 38 -11.11 7.42 2.50
CA LYS A 38 -11.62 7.74 1.14
C LYS A 38 -10.76 7.25 -0.03
N CYS A 39 -9.58 6.67 0.22
CA CYS A 39 -8.66 6.34 -0.87
C CYS A 39 -9.10 5.17 -1.79
N PHE A 40 -10.05 4.34 -1.37
CA PHE A 40 -10.54 3.23 -2.19
C PHE A 40 -12.05 3.27 -2.27
N SER A 41 -12.61 3.36 -3.48
CA SER A 41 -14.04 3.25 -3.70
C SER A 41 -14.50 1.81 -3.49
N GLU A 42 -15.59 1.63 -2.72
CA GLU A 42 -16.36 0.40 -2.79
C GLU A 42 -17.13 0.39 -4.11
N SER A 43 -17.17 -0.76 -4.78
CA SER A 43 -17.95 -0.98 -6.01
C SER A 43 -19.44 -0.72 -5.72
N GLY A 44 -19.91 0.51 -5.92
CA GLY A 44 -21.31 0.84 -5.68
C GLY A 44 -21.71 2.32 -5.64
N SER A 45 -20.77 3.27 -5.51
CA SER A 45 -21.11 4.71 -5.58
C SER A 45 -20.64 5.32 -6.88
N THR A 46 -21.61 5.68 -7.72
CA THR A 46 -21.48 6.44 -8.97
C THR A 46 -21.05 7.88 -8.68
N ASP A 47 -19.78 8.10 -8.35
CA ASP A 47 -19.16 9.44 -8.36
C ASP A 47 -17.80 9.33 -9.09
N GLU A 48 -17.87 9.45 -10.42
CA GLU A 48 -16.78 9.23 -11.39
C GLU A 48 -15.73 10.38 -11.47
N ALA A 49 -15.31 10.98 -10.35
CA ALA A 49 -14.48 12.20 -10.40
C ALA A 49 -13.14 12.15 -9.66
N SER A 50 -12.75 11.05 -9.01
CA SER A 50 -11.36 10.88 -8.56
C SER A 50 -10.78 9.60 -9.16
N SER A 51 -9.59 9.73 -9.74
CA SER A 51 -8.77 8.64 -10.28
C SER A 51 -8.23 7.74 -9.17
N THR A 52 -9.13 7.16 -8.37
CA THR A 52 -8.78 6.29 -7.24
C THR A 52 -8.48 4.89 -7.75
N VAL A 53 -7.25 4.44 -7.51
CA VAL A 53 -6.83 3.05 -7.76
C VAL A 53 -7.76 2.12 -6.98
N LYS A 54 -8.33 1.10 -7.63
CA LYS A 54 -9.18 0.12 -6.94
C LYS A 54 -8.37 -0.64 -5.91
N LEU A 55 -8.99 -1.05 -4.79
CA LEU A 55 -8.30 -1.83 -3.75
C LEU A 55 -7.65 -3.10 -4.31
N GLU A 56 -8.30 -3.73 -5.30
CA GLU A 56 -7.79 -4.92 -5.98
C GLU A 56 -6.54 -4.62 -6.82
N GLU A 57 -6.52 -3.51 -7.57
CA GLU A 57 -5.32 -3.09 -8.30
C GLU A 57 -4.17 -2.75 -7.35
N PHE A 58 -4.48 -2.12 -6.22
CA PHE A 58 -3.48 -1.83 -5.19
C PHE A 58 -2.94 -3.11 -4.53
N GLN A 59 -3.82 -4.09 -4.29
CA GLN A 59 -3.42 -5.41 -3.81
C GLN A 59 -2.48 -6.10 -4.81
N GLU A 60 -2.81 -6.09 -6.12
CA GLU A 60 -1.93 -6.64 -7.16
C GLU A 60 -0.55 -5.97 -7.20
N MET A 61 -0.49 -4.64 -7.03
CA MET A 61 0.79 -3.94 -6.95
C MET A 61 1.60 -4.35 -5.72
N LEU A 62 0.96 -4.56 -4.57
CA LEU A 62 1.63 -5.03 -3.36
C LEU A 62 2.09 -6.47 -3.47
N ASP A 63 1.27 -7.35 -4.04
CA ASP A 63 1.65 -8.74 -4.27
C ASP A 63 2.86 -8.82 -5.21
N GLU A 64 2.88 -8.01 -6.28
CA GLU A 64 4.05 -7.93 -7.15
C GLU A 64 5.27 -7.35 -6.43
N LEU A 65 5.10 -6.35 -5.56
CA LEU A 65 6.17 -5.78 -4.75
C LEU A 65 6.81 -6.83 -3.84
N LEU A 66 5.99 -7.59 -3.11
CA LEU A 66 6.44 -8.62 -2.19
C LEU A 66 7.18 -9.74 -2.94
N VAL A 67 6.63 -10.17 -4.08
CA VAL A 67 7.29 -11.15 -4.96
C VAL A 67 8.64 -10.62 -5.42
N LEU A 68 8.70 -9.42 -6.01
CA LEU A 68 9.94 -8.86 -6.54
C LEU A 68 10.98 -8.55 -5.45
N SER A 69 10.54 -8.32 -4.20
CA SER A 69 11.43 -8.10 -3.06
C SER A 69 11.98 -9.41 -2.48
N GLY A 70 11.27 -10.53 -2.66
CA GLY A 70 11.66 -11.84 -2.13
C GLY A 70 12.29 -12.81 -3.14
N VAL A 71 12.18 -12.55 -4.44
CA VAL A 71 12.74 -13.43 -5.48
C VAL A 71 14.27 -13.44 -5.49
N PHE A 72 14.83 -14.62 -5.73
CA PHE A 72 16.26 -14.77 -5.96
C PHE A 72 16.67 -14.13 -7.30
N ASN A 73 17.57 -13.15 -7.26
CA ASN A 73 18.09 -12.47 -8.43
C ASN A 73 19.60 -12.68 -8.59
N ILE A 74 20.03 -13.30 -9.68
CA ILE A 74 21.44 -13.57 -10.00
C ILE A 74 22.28 -12.29 -10.00
N GLY A 75 21.70 -11.16 -10.44
CA GLY A 75 22.39 -9.87 -10.50
C GLY A 75 22.81 -9.33 -9.12
N ASP A 76 22.13 -9.76 -8.06
CA ASP A 76 22.44 -9.34 -6.68
C ASP A 76 23.58 -10.17 -6.07
N TRP A 77 23.76 -11.40 -6.53
CA TRP A 77 24.84 -12.30 -6.08
C TRP A 77 26.10 -12.15 -6.94
N ILE A 78 25.90 -11.88 -8.23
CA ILE A 78 26.94 -11.84 -9.24
C ILE A 78 26.96 -10.43 -9.85
N LEU A 79 27.57 -9.48 -9.13
CA LEU A 79 27.49 -8.03 -9.39
C LEU A 79 27.81 -7.60 -10.82
N TRP A 80 28.80 -8.23 -11.47
CA TRP A 80 29.15 -7.96 -12.87
C TRP A 80 28.10 -8.42 -13.90
N LEU A 81 27.14 -9.29 -13.55
CA LEU A 81 26.01 -9.67 -14.43
C LEU A 81 24.76 -8.80 -14.20
N ARG A 82 24.77 -7.90 -13.20
CA ARG A 82 23.61 -7.08 -12.83
C ARG A 82 23.02 -6.31 -14.01
N PHE A 83 23.87 -5.74 -14.86
CA PHE A 83 23.43 -4.93 -16.00
C PHE A 83 22.63 -5.71 -17.06
N LEU A 84 22.74 -7.04 -17.09
CA LEU A 84 22.05 -7.88 -18.05
C LEU A 84 20.57 -8.08 -17.69
N ASP A 85 20.20 -7.94 -16.40
CA ASP A 85 18.85 -8.20 -15.89
C ASP A 85 18.30 -9.54 -16.44
N LEU A 86 19.09 -10.62 -16.29
CA LEU A 86 18.83 -11.93 -16.93
C LEU A 86 17.43 -12.49 -16.62
N GLN A 87 16.91 -12.19 -15.44
CA GLN A 87 15.58 -12.63 -14.98
C GLN A 87 14.49 -11.58 -15.23
N GLY A 88 14.84 -10.38 -15.70
CA GLY A 88 13.92 -9.27 -15.98
C GLY A 88 13.34 -8.59 -14.75
N TYR A 89 13.82 -8.91 -13.54
CA TYR A 89 13.26 -8.41 -12.29
C TYR A 89 13.53 -6.92 -12.10
N GLU A 90 14.68 -6.39 -12.53
CA GLU A 90 14.90 -4.95 -12.44
C GLU A 90 13.92 -4.18 -13.33
N ARG A 91 13.68 -4.67 -14.56
CA ARG A 91 12.71 -4.06 -15.47
C ARG A 91 11.30 -4.09 -14.89
N ARG A 92 10.89 -5.20 -14.29
CA ARG A 92 9.58 -5.34 -13.62
C ARG A 92 9.48 -4.39 -12.42
N MET A 93 10.50 -4.32 -11.57
CA MET A 93 10.54 -3.40 -10.43
C MET A 93 10.45 -1.93 -10.89
N LYS A 94 11.14 -1.56 -11.98
CA LYS A 94 11.05 -0.21 -12.57
C LYS A 94 9.64 0.09 -13.09
N ALA A 95 8.95 -0.88 -13.68
CA ALA A 95 7.56 -0.73 -14.12
C ALA A 95 6.60 -0.58 -12.94
N LEU A 96 6.76 -1.42 -11.91
CA LEU A 96 5.98 -1.38 -10.68
C LEU A 96 6.16 -0.05 -9.93
N LYS A 97 7.41 0.44 -9.82
CA LYS A 97 7.71 1.75 -9.25
C LYS A 97 6.92 2.88 -9.91
N LYS A 98 6.77 2.87 -11.24
CA LYS A 98 5.99 3.90 -11.94
C LYS A 98 4.49 3.85 -11.59
N ARG A 99 3.95 2.66 -11.30
CA ARG A 99 2.55 2.52 -10.86
C ARG A 99 2.39 3.05 -9.43
N PHE A 100 3.28 2.69 -8.51
CA PHE A 100 3.28 3.22 -7.15
C PHE A 100 3.51 4.74 -7.11
N ASP A 101 4.46 5.26 -7.89
CA ASP A 101 4.73 6.71 -7.92
C ASP A 101 3.46 7.48 -8.32
N ARG A 102 2.72 7.01 -9.34
CA ARG A 102 1.44 7.61 -9.75
C ARG A 102 0.37 7.53 -8.66
N PHE A 103 0.25 6.37 -8.01
CA PHE A 103 -0.69 6.17 -6.91
C PHE A 103 -0.37 7.11 -5.73
N HIS A 104 0.89 7.15 -5.29
CA HIS A 104 1.29 8.02 -4.19
C HIS A 104 1.17 9.50 -4.54
N ASP A 105 1.48 9.91 -5.78
CA ASP A 105 1.28 11.30 -6.22
C ASP A 105 -0.19 11.71 -6.14
N HIS A 106 -1.11 10.81 -6.52
CA HIS A 106 -2.54 11.05 -6.37
C HIS A 106 -2.95 11.20 -4.91
N VAL A 107 -2.56 10.24 -4.05
CA VAL A 107 -2.84 10.27 -2.60
C VAL A 107 -2.32 11.56 -1.96
N LEU A 108 -1.05 11.90 -2.18
CA LEU A 108 -0.45 13.11 -1.62
C LEU A 108 -1.14 14.38 -2.15
N GLY A 109 -1.54 14.39 -3.42
CA GLY A 109 -2.29 15.48 -4.03
C GLY A 109 -3.63 15.72 -3.33
N GLU A 110 -4.39 14.64 -3.07
CA GLU A 110 -5.68 14.73 -2.36
C GLU A 110 -5.52 15.26 -0.93
N HIS A 111 -4.53 14.77 -0.18
CA HIS A 111 -4.28 15.23 1.20
C HIS A 111 -3.84 16.69 1.25
N ARG A 112 -2.97 17.13 0.32
CA ARG A 112 -2.58 18.54 0.22
C ARG A 112 -3.74 19.46 -0.16
N ALA A 113 -4.57 19.06 -1.13
CA ALA A 113 -5.74 19.83 -1.54
C ALA A 113 -6.74 19.99 -0.38
N LYS A 114 -6.95 18.91 0.38
CA LYS A 114 -7.78 18.90 1.60
C LYS A 114 -7.25 19.87 2.66
N ARG A 115 -5.94 19.86 2.94
CA ARG A 115 -5.28 20.78 3.90
C ARG A 115 -5.35 22.25 3.49
N LEU A 116 -5.35 22.55 2.19
CA LEU A 116 -5.50 23.94 1.70
C LEU A 116 -6.93 24.48 1.86
N GLY A 117 -7.95 23.61 1.84
CA GLY A 117 -9.36 24.00 1.91
C GLY A 117 -9.91 24.25 3.31
N VAL A 118 -9.26 23.72 4.36
CA VAL A 118 -9.74 23.82 5.75
C VAL A 118 -8.55 24.09 6.68
N LYS A 119 -8.52 25.28 7.30
CA LYS A 119 -7.38 25.79 8.08
C LYS A 119 -7.14 25.12 9.45
N ASP A 120 -8.00 24.19 9.89
CA ASP A 120 -7.91 23.51 11.20
C ASP A 120 -8.32 22.03 11.10
N LEU A 121 -7.87 21.32 10.07
CA LEU A 121 -8.00 19.86 10.07
C LEU A 121 -6.98 19.27 11.04
N ALA A 122 -7.48 18.67 12.13
CA ALA A 122 -6.69 17.73 12.92
C ALA A 122 -6.13 16.63 11.98
N GLU A 123 -4.89 16.20 12.23
CA GLU A 123 -4.24 15.11 11.52
C GLU A 123 -5.17 13.87 11.56
N GLU A 124 -5.75 13.52 10.41
CA GLU A 124 -6.81 12.50 10.36
C GLU A 124 -6.24 11.10 10.13
N ASP A 125 -5.04 11.02 9.54
CA ASP A 125 -4.34 9.80 9.20
C ASP A 125 -2.81 9.98 9.12
N MET A 126 -2.11 8.90 8.78
CA MET A 126 -0.66 8.85 8.77
C MET A 126 -0.03 9.66 7.62
N VAL A 127 -0.73 9.87 6.50
CA VAL A 127 -0.25 10.72 5.42
C VAL A 127 -0.19 12.17 5.88
N ASP A 128 -1.23 12.64 6.58
CA ASP A 128 -1.27 13.99 7.15
C ASP A 128 -0.10 14.22 8.13
N LEU A 129 0.14 13.26 9.05
CA LEU A 129 1.27 13.27 9.99
C LEU A 129 2.63 13.35 9.28
N LEU A 130 2.84 12.52 8.25
CA LEU A 130 4.11 12.50 7.51
C LEU A 130 4.32 13.77 6.68
N LEU A 131 3.25 14.37 6.15
CA LEU A 131 3.33 15.64 5.43
C LEU A 131 3.68 16.79 6.37
N GLU A 132 3.08 16.83 7.57
CA GLU A 132 3.45 17.80 8.61
C GLU A 132 4.93 17.67 8.99
N LEU A 133 5.41 16.44 9.18
CA LEU A 133 6.81 16.18 9.45
C LEU A 133 7.71 16.63 8.28
N ALA A 134 7.31 16.41 7.02
CA ALA A 134 8.06 16.89 5.86
C ALA A 134 8.14 18.42 5.76
N GLU A 135 7.13 19.11 6.25
CA GLU A 135 7.01 20.58 6.18
C GLU A 135 7.65 21.28 7.39
N ASN A 136 7.97 20.55 8.45
CA ASN A 136 8.56 21.12 9.66
C ASN A 136 10.03 21.54 9.43
N PRO A 137 10.35 22.85 9.51
CA PRO A 137 11.70 23.35 9.24
C PRO A 137 12.69 23.04 10.37
N ASN A 138 12.21 22.68 11.56
CA ASN A 138 13.01 22.52 12.78
C ASN A 138 13.53 21.11 13.00
N LEU A 139 13.23 20.16 12.10
CA LEU A 139 13.75 18.81 12.19
C LEU A 139 15.23 18.75 11.83
N GLU A 140 16.01 18.04 12.64
CA GLU A 140 17.43 17.76 12.38
C GLU A 140 17.61 17.00 11.05
N VAL A 141 16.72 16.05 10.77
CA VAL A 141 16.67 15.30 9.52
C VAL A 141 15.41 15.64 8.77
N LYS A 142 15.55 16.36 7.65
CA LYS A 142 14.41 16.73 6.81
C LYS A 142 13.85 15.53 6.06
N LEU A 143 12.56 15.29 6.23
CA LEU A 143 11.83 14.30 5.46
C LEU A 143 11.51 14.86 4.06
N SER A 144 12.01 14.22 3.01
CA SER A 144 11.61 14.57 1.63
C SER A 144 10.24 14.00 1.30
N TYR A 145 9.54 14.56 0.31
CA TYR A 145 8.29 13.98 -0.16
C TYR A 145 8.46 12.57 -0.74
N ASP A 146 9.61 12.26 -1.34
CA ASP A 146 9.91 10.89 -1.77
C ASP A 146 10.05 9.94 -0.57
N ASN A 147 10.53 10.41 0.58
CA ASN A 147 10.56 9.62 1.81
C ASN A 147 9.13 9.39 2.33
N VAL A 148 8.25 10.40 2.29
CA VAL A 148 6.83 10.25 2.66
C VAL A 148 6.18 9.12 1.85
N LYS A 149 6.33 9.15 0.51
CA LYS A 149 5.81 8.10 -0.39
C LYS A 149 6.32 6.72 -0.02
N ARG A 150 7.62 6.59 0.28
CA ARG A 150 8.24 5.32 0.68
C ARG A 150 7.72 4.82 2.03
N PHE A 151 7.57 5.70 3.02
CA PHE A 151 7.04 5.32 4.33
C PHE A 151 5.59 4.82 4.26
N ILE A 152 4.76 5.49 3.47
CA ILE A 152 3.38 5.04 3.19
C ILE A 152 3.39 3.63 2.61
N GLN A 153 4.20 3.40 1.58
CA GLN A 153 4.31 2.10 0.93
C GLN A 153 4.80 1.01 1.88
N ASP A 154 5.87 1.30 2.64
CA ASP A 154 6.50 0.34 3.54
C ASP A 154 5.56 -0.10 4.66
N ILE A 155 4.87 0.85 5.30
CA ILE A 155 3.96 0.56 6.41
C ILE A 155 2.77 -0.28 5.93
N ILE A 156 2.21 0.02 4.76
CA ILE A 156 1.12 -0.77 4.20
C ILE A 156 1.60 -2.18 3.84
N ALA A 157 2.72 -2.30 3.12
CA ALA A 157 3.23 -3.59 2.66
C ALA A 157 3.60 -4.50 3.85
N ALA A 158 4.44 -3.98 4.76
CA ALA A 158 4.91 -4.71 5.93
C ALA A 158 3.75 -5.07 6.88
N GLY A 159 2.84 -4.13 7.14
CA GLY A 159 1.71 -4.37 8.05
C GLY A 159 0.70 -5.38 7.50
N THR A 160 0.54 -5.46 6.18
CA THR A 160 -0.39 -6.39 5.53
C THR A 160 0.13 -7.82 5.57
N ASP A 161 1.29 -8.09 4.97
CA ASP A 161 1.77 -9.46 4.76
C ASP A 161 2.19 -10.15 6.08
N SER A 162 2.85 -9.40 6.97
CA SER A 162 3.31 -9.95 8.26
C SER A 162 2.15 -10.27 9.20
N SER A 163 1.16 -9.38 9.30
CA SER A 163 -0.04 -9.60 10.11
C SER A 163 -0.88 -10.75 9.56
N ALA A 164 -1.05 -10.79 8.22
CA ALA A 164 -1.80 -11.86 7.59
C ALA A 164 -1.15 -13.23 7.81
N SER A 165 0.16 -13.31 7.60
CA SER A 165 0.94 -14.52 7.87
C SER A 165 0.83 -14.94 9.34
N THR A 166 0.96 -14.01 10.28
CA THR A 166 0.88 -14.32 11.73
C THR A 166 -0.47 -14.93 12.11
N VAL A 167 -1.58 -14.40 11.57
CA VAL A 167 -2.91 -14.95 11.82
C VAL A 167 -3.08 -16.30 11.15
N GLU A 168 -2.58 -16.47 9.92
CA GLU A 168 -2.58 -17.77 9.24
C GLU A 168 -1.82 -18.84 10.04
N TRP A 169 -0.64 -18.51 10.57
CA TRP A 169 0.14 -19.39 11.45
C TRP A 169 -0.62 -19.76 12.73
N ALA A 170 -1.34 -18.81 13.34
CA ALA A 170 -2.11 -19.08 14.55
C ALA A 170 -3.36 -19.96 14.31
N MET A 171 -3.85 -20.02 13.07
CA MET A 171 -5.02 -20.82 12.68
C MET A 171 -4.66 -22.18 12.10
N SER A 172 -3.40 -22.39 11.71
CA SER A 172 -2.87 -23.63 11.12
C SER A 172 -2.52 -24.66 12.18
#